data_AF-A0A951VCX6-F1
#
_entry.id   AF-A0A951VCX6-F1
#
_cell.length_a   1.000
_cell.length_b   1.000
_cell.length_c   1.000
_cell.angle_alpha   90.00
_cell.angle_beta   90.00
_cell.angle_gamma   90.00
#
_symmetry.space_group_name_H-M   'P 1'
#
loop_
_entity.id
_entity.type
_entity.pdbx_description
1 polymer ?
#
loop_
_entity_poly.entity_id
_entity_poly.type
_entity_poly.pdbx_seq_one_letter_code
_entity_poly.pdbx_strand_id
1 'polypeptide(L)' 'FSILGAVTEQADTRNWQTLPHSIHYARMPLPAGENNLELELLNAAQQAARRVPLEVTINAGRTTFRNFHTLDAKPMGVR' A
#
# COMPACT_ATOMS: atom_id res chain seq x y z
N PHE A 1 14.75 28.99 -8.08
CA PHE A 1 13.71 28.58 -9.06
C PHE A 1 12.79 27.48 -8.51
N SER A 2 12.29 27.60 -7.27
CA SER A 2 11.50 26.51 -6.63
C SER A 2 10.14 26.95 -6.07
N ILE A 3 9.72 28.19 -6.31
CA ILE A 3 8.44 28.71 -5.79
C ILE A 3 7.36 28.77 -6.88
N LEU A 4 7.76 28.88 -8.16
CA LEU A 4 6.82 29.03 -9.28
C LEU A 4 6.14 27.72 -9.69
N GLY A 5 6.79 26.56 -9.48
CA GLY A 5 6.19 25.25 -9.79
C GLY A 5 5.08 24.82 -8.83
N ALA A 6 5.11 25.31 -7.59
CA ALA A 6 4.08 25.03 -6.58
C ALA A 6 2.75 25.77 -6.86
N VAL A 7 2.77 26.78 -7.73
CA VAL A 7 1.57 27.54 -8.15
C VAL A 7 0.91 26.92 -9.38
N THR A 8 1.66 26.12 -10.17
CA THR A 8 1.18 25.52 -11.42
C THR A 8 0.84 24.04 -11.31
N GLU A 9 1.00 23.43 -10.14
CA GLU A 9 0.56 22.06 -9.90
C GLU A 9 -0.97 22.04 -9.78
N GLN A 10 -1.65 21.99 -10.91
CA GLN A 10 -3.08 21.70 -10.96
C GLN A 10 -3.24 20.19 -10.78
N ALA A 11 -3.71 19.78 -9.60
CA ALA A 11 -4.06 18.38 -9.36
C ALA A 11 -5.04 17.92 -10.45
N ASP A 12 -4.77 16.76 -11.04
CA ASP A 12 -5.67 16.15 -12.02
C ASP A 12 -7.02 15.83 -11.33
N THR A 13 -8.04 16.64 -11.62
CA THR A 13 -9.39 16.48 -11.08
C THR A 13 -10.25 15.54 -11.94
N ARG A 14 -9.70 14.99 -13.03
CA ARG A 14 -10.43 14.15 -13.97
C ARG A 14 -9.98 12.70 -13.86
N ASN A 15 -10.38 12.06 -12.76
CA ASN A 15 -11.03 10.73 -12.73
C ASN A 15 -10.97 10.17 -11.30
N TRP A 16 -11.82 10.67 -10.40
CA TRP A 16 -12.04 10.04 -9.08
C TRP A 16 -13.10 8.94 -9.13
N GLN A 17 -13.51 8.50 -10.32
CA GLN A 17 -14.66 7.61 -10.47
C GLN A 17 -14.41 6.21 -9.88
N THR A 18 -13.15 5.86 -9.65
CA THR A 18 -12.75 4.69 -8.85
C THR A 18 -11.71 5.08 -7.81
N LEU A 19 -12.11 5.92 -6.84
CA LEU A 19 -11.32 6.07 -5.61
C LEU A 19 -11.37 4.74 -4.83
N PRO A 20 -10.23 4.18 -4.39
CA PRO A 20 -10.24 3.03 -3.51
C PRO A 20 -11.06 3.33 -2.25
N HIS A 21 -11.93 2.41 -1.85
CA HIS A 21 -12.72 2.55 -0.62
C HIS A 21 -11.84 2.75 0.62
N SER A 22 -10.65 2.12 0.64
CA SER A 22 -9.66 2.30 1.70
C SER A 22 -8.24 2.13 1.18
N ILE A 23 -7.28 2.81 1.81
CA ILE A 23 -5.84 2.67 1.56
C ILE A 23 -5.17 2.33 2.90
N HIS A 24 -4.45 1.21 2.92
CA HIS A 24 -3.69 0.76 4.09
C HIS A 24 -2.20 0.86 3.78
N TYR A 25 -1.42 1.32 4.76
CA TYR A 25 0.02 1.44 4.64
C TYR A 25 0.69 0.89 5.89
N ALA A 26 1.69 0.02 5.69
CA ALA A 26 2.56 -0.48 6.73
C ALA A 26 4.02 -0.33 6.29
N ARG A 27 4.88 0.05 7.23
CA ARG A 27 6.33 0.12 7.03
C ARG A 27 7.01 -0.82 8.00
N MET A 28 7.88 -1.69 7.48
CA MET A 28 8.70 -2.59 8.28
C MET A 28 10.18 -2.49 7.88
N PRO A 29 11.11 -2.40 8.84
CA PRO A 29 12.53 -2.59 8.55
C PRO A 29 12.79 -4.07 8.27
N LEU A 30 13.55 -4.36 7.22
CA LEU A 30 13.94 -5.71 6.84
C LEU A 30 15.45 -5.76 6.57
N PRO A 31 16.11 -6.91 6.83
CA PRO A 31 17.50 -7.09 6.47
C PRO A 31 17.67 -7.06 4.94
N ALA A 32 18.85 -6.64 4.49
CA ALA A 32 19.20 -6.71 3.07
C ALA A 32 19.23 -8.17 2.59
N GLY A 33 18.75 -8.42 1.37
CA GLY A 33 18.61 -9.75 0.79
C GLY A 33 17.18 -10.10 0.40
N GLU A 34 16.96 -11.37 0.08
CA GLU A 34 15.64 -11.93 -0.23
C GLU A 34 14.84 -12.15 1.06
N ASN A 35 13.59 -11.69 1.06
CA ASN A 35 12.67 -11.83 2.18
C ASN A 35 11.34 -12.36 1.64
N ASN A 36 10.86 -13.44 2.24
CA ASN A 36 9.55 -14.02 1.91
C ASN A 36 8.54 -13.58 2.96
N LEU A 37 7.59 -12.76 2.54
CA LEU A 37 6.55 -12.20 3.38
C LEU A 37 5.21 -12.80 3.01
N GLU A 38 4.25 -12.74 3.94
CA GLU A 38 2.86 -13.12 3.69
C GLU A 38 1.95 -11.98 4.14
N LEU A 39 1.10 -11.51 3.23
CA LEU A 39 0.05 -10.56 3.53
C LEU A 39 -1.24 -11.33 3.84
N GLU A 40 -1.70 -11.24 5.08
CA GLU A 40 -2.95 -11.84 5.53
C GLU A 40 -4.10 -10.81 5.49
N LEU A 41 -5.09 -11.09 4.65
CA LEU A 41 -6.30 -10.28 4.48
C LEU A 41 -7.41 -10.85 5.36
N LEU A 42 -8.03 -10.00 6.16
CA LEU A 42 -9.09 -10.39 7.10
C LEU A 42 -10.47 -10.09 6.52
N ASN A 43 -11.44 -10.99 6.74
CA ASN A 43 -12.85 -10.75 6.40
C ASN A 43 -13.55 -9.87 7.46
N ALA A 44 -14.85 -9.61 7.25
CA ALA A 44 -15.68 -8.85 8.18
C ALA A 44 -15.70 -9.40 9.61
N ALA A 45 -15.51 -10.72 9.78
CA ALA A 45 -15.45 -11.40 11.07
C ALA A 45 -14.03 -11.47 11.68
N GLN A 46 -13.05 -10.71 11.13
CA GLN A 46 -11.65 -10.71 11.56
C GLN A 46 -10.95 -12.08 11.42
N GLN A 47 -11.46 -12.92 10.53
CA GLN A 47 -10.84 -14.21 10.21
C GLN A 47 -10.00 -14.06 8.95
N ALA A 48 -8.91 -14.81 8.88
CA ALA A 48 -8.08 -14.90 7.68
C ALA A 48 -8.93 -15.34 6.49
N ALA A 49 -9.13 -14.42 5.55
CA ALA A 49 -9.88 -14.65 4.32
C ALA A 49 -8.96 -15.12 3.21
N ARG A 50 -7.77 -14.52 3.12
CA ARG A 50 -6.81 -14.77 2.05
C ARG A 50 -5.40 -14.45 2.50
N ARG A 51 -4.46 -15.28 2.06
CA ARG A 51 -3.02 -15.06 2.23
C ARG A 51 -2.38 -14.83 0.88
N VAL A 52 -1.51 -13.83 0.81
CA VAL A 52 -0.81 -13.44 -0.42
C VAL A 52 0.69 -13.49 -0.16
N PRO A 53 1.43 -14.42 -0.78
CA PRO A 53 2.87 -14.45 -0.66
C PRO A 53 3.48 -13.24 -1.38
N LEU A 54 4.51 -12.66 -0.76
CA LEU A 54 5.22 -11.47 -1.22
C LEU A 54 6.71 -11.72 -1.06
N GLU A 55 7.36 -12.18 -2.12
CA GLU A 55 8.82 -12.23 -2.18
C GLU A 55 9.34 -10.82 -2.45
N VAL A 56 10.26 -10.32 -1.61
CA VAL A 56 10.82 -8.97 -1.74
C VAL A 56 12.35 -9.00 -1.58
N THR A 57 13.05 -8.33 -2.50
CA THR A 57 14.49 -8.10 -2.36
C THR A 57 14.72 -6.72 -1.77
N ILE A 58 15.43 -6.69 -0.64
CA ILE A 58 15.76 -5.46 0.08
C ILE A 58 17.22 -5.14 -0.14
N ASN A 59 17.49 -3.90 -0.55
CA ASN A 59 18.84 -3.38 -0.70
C ASN A 59 19.12 -2.40 0.43
N ALA A 60 20.32 -2.45 1.01
CA ALA A 60 20.71 -1.54 2.09
C ALA A 60 20.58 -0.07 1.67
N GLY A 61 20.01 0.77 2.54
CA GLY A 61 19.81 2.19 2.28
C GLY A 61 18.71 2.54 1.27
N ARG A 62 17.99 1.55 0.71
CA ARG A 62 16.91 1.77 -0.25
C ARG A 62 15.56 1.39 0.34
N THR A 63 14.56 2.26 0.18
CA THR A 63 13.17 1.92 0.49
C THR A 63 12.55 1.18 -0.70
N THR A 64 12.03 -0.02 -0.45
CA THR A 64 11.28 -0.82 -1.43
C THR A 64 9.79 -0.70 -1.14
N PHE A 65 8.99 -0.38 -2.16
CA PHE A 65 7.53 -0.31 -2.06
C PHE A 65 6.90 -1.54 -2.71
N ARG A 66 5.88 -2.10 -2.06
CA ARG A 66 5.01 -3.15 -2.60
C ARG A 66 3.57 -2.68 -2.52
N ASN A 67 2.91 -2.63 -3.67
CA ASN A 67 1.51 -2.25 -3.77
C ASN A 67 0.66 -3.51 -3.93
N PHE A 68 -0.44 -3.58 -3.19
CA PHE A 68 -1.44 -4.64 -3.31
C PHE A 68 -2.82 -3.98 -3.39
N HIS A 69 -3.64 -4.41 -4.35
CA HIS A 69 -4.98 -3.89 -4.56
C HIS A 69 -5.96 -5.05 -4.63
N THR A 70 -7.08 -4.93 -3.91
CA THR A 70 -8.14 -5.94 -3.91
C THR A 70 -9.50 -5.30 -3.63
N LEU A 71 -10.56 -5.97 -4.06
CA LEU A 71 -11.95 -5.52 -3.90
C LEU A 71 -12.65 -6.08 -2.65
N ASP A 72 -12.05 -7.10 -2.02
CA ASP A 72 -12.63 -7.88 -0.92
C ASP A 72 -12.08 -7.52 0.48
N ALA A 73 -11.20 -6.50 0.58
CA ALA A 73 -10.58 -6.10 1.84
C ALA A 73 -11.44 -5.12 2.65
N LYS A 74 -11.66 -5.42 3.94
CA LYS A 74 -12.27 -4.48 4.90
C LYS A 74 -11.21 -3.50 5.44
N PRO A 75 -11.54 -2.20 5.61
CA PRO A 75 -10.68 -1.29 6.36
C PRO A 75 -10.55 -1.65 7.84
N MET A 76 -9.31 -1.76 8.32
CA MET A 76 -9.00 -1.89 9.74
C MET A 76 -9.49 -0.63 10.50
N GLY A 77 -10.36 -0.80 11.51
CA GLY A 77 -10.75 0.28 12.43
C GLY A 77 -12.17 0.85 12.31
N VAL A 78 -13.00 0.34 11.39
CA VAL A 78 -14.44 0.72 11.36
C VAL A 78 -15.22 -0.26 12.23
N ARG A 79 -15.69 0.26 13.38
CA ARG A 79 -16.67 -0.39 14.27
C ARG A 79 -17.99 -0.61 13.55
#